data_AF-A0A8T5KPV5-F1
#
_entry.id   AF-A0A8T5KPV5-F1
#
_cell.length_a   1.000
_cell.length_b   1.000
_cell.length_c   1.000
_cell.angle_alpha   90.00
_cell.angle_beta   90.00
_cell.angle_gamma   90.00
#
_symmetry.space_group_name_H-M   'P 1'
#
loop_
_entity.id
_entity.type
_entity.pdbx_description
1 polymer ?
#
loop_
_entity_poly.entity_id
_entity_poly.type
_entity_poly.pdbx_seq_one_letter_code
_entity_poly.pdbx_strand_id
1 'polypeptide(L)'
;MANQRIVDYIRNGLSKGYPLDSLKQALLNQGWGEAQVNEAVIQTQKAITPSGMHAPPQELPARTPGERPIGVTVISILGFLISLLAIIGAAFILFIGSMFSGLDPTLVDDVLVISFGDVGTYIMVLGMIPLVVGIIGLIAFFLLLKMKRSGWFLVVTLGIISIITTVVSSVLVSFETTGIITLVVWIIIIAYLFMKRKIFA
;
A
#
# COMPACT_ATOMS: atom_id res chain seq x y z
N MET A 1 -23.09 38.29 29.93
CA MET A 1 -24.12 37.33 30.38
C MET A 1 -24.14 36.24 29.31
N ALA A 2 -23.61 35.07 29.63
CA ALA A 2 -23.53 33.99 28.65
C ALA A 2 -24.94 33.55 28.22
N ASN A 3 -25.06 33.19 26.94
CA ASN A 3 -26.32 32.70 26.40
C ASN A 3 -26.58 31.28 26.95
N GLN A 4 -27.69 31.12 27.67
CA GLN A 4 -28.06 29.86 28.33
C GLN A 4 -28.12 28.67 27.35
N ARG A 5 -28.50 28.91 26.09
CA ARG A 5 -28.55 27.85 25.06
C ARG A 5 -27.18 27.26 24.76
N ILE A 6 -26.13 28.08 24.77
CA ILE A 6 -24.75 27.65 24.53
C ILE A 6 -24.27 26.80 25.72
N VAL A 7 -24.57 27.25 26.94
CA VAL A 7 -24.22 26.54 28.18
C VAL A 7 -24.88 25.14 28.22
N ASP A 8 -26.17 25.05 27.89
CA ASP A 8 -26.89 23.77 27.89
C ASP A 8 -26.40 22.83 26.77
N TYR A 9 -26.04 23.38 25.60
CA TYR A 9 -25.44 22.60 24.51
C TYR A 9 -24.09 22.01 24.92
N ILE A 10 -23.19 22.83 25.48
CA ILE A 10 -21.88 22.37 25.95
C ILE A 10 -22.04 21.33 27.06
N ARG A 11 -22.93 21.56 28.03
CA ARG A 11 -23.20 20.61 29.12
C ARG A 11 -23.68 19.25 28.59
N ASN A 12 -24.64 19.24 27.66
CA ASN A 12 -25.17 18.01 27.05
C ASN A 12 -24.10 17.29 26.21
N GLY A 13 -23.28 18.03 25.48
CA GLY A 13 -22.15 17.49 24.72
C GLY A 13 -21.11 16.82 25.63
N LEU A 14 -20.75 17.48 26.73
CA LEU A 14 -19.81 16.94 27.72
C LEU A 14 -20.37 15.68 28.40
N SER A 15 -21.66 15.64 28.74
CA SER A 15 -22.28 14.43 29.30
C SER A 15 -22.31 13.24 28.34
N LYS A 16 -22.17 13.49 27.04
CA LYS A 16 -22.09 12.46 25.98
C LYS A 16 -20.64 12.09 25.60
N GLY A 17 -19.64 12.67 26.26
CA GLY A 17 -18.23 12.35 26.04
C GLY A 17 -17.58 13.06 24.85
N TYR A 18 -18.18 14.12 24.31
CA TYR A 18 -17.56 14.91 23.25
C TYR A 18 -16.44 15.81 23.83
N PRO A 19 -15.30 15.95 23.13
CA PRO A 19 -14.23 16.85 23.56
C PRO A 19 -14.66 18.32 23.42
N LEU A 20 -14.21 19.15 24.37
CA LEU A 20 -14.57 20.56 24.49
C LEU A 20 -14.23 21.38 23.23
N ASP A 21 -13.08 21.09 22.62
CA ASP A 21 -12.63 21.79 21.40
C ASP A 21 -13.58 21.55 20.21
N SER A 22 -14.08 20.32 20.04
CA SER A 22 -15.05 20.00 19.00
C SER A 22 -16.38 20.71 19.22
N LEU A 23 -16.83 20.83 20.48
CA LEU A 23 -18.05 21.57 20.81
C LEU A 23 -17.88 23.07 20.56
N LYS A 24 -16.71 23.64 20.89
CA LYS A 24 -16.36 25.04 20.57
C LYS A 24 -16.39 25.29 19.07
N GLN A 25 -15.76 24.42 18.28
CA GLN A 25 -15.72 24.56 16.83
C GLN A 25 -17.11 24.42 16.19
N ALA A 26 -17.95 23.50 16.69
CA ALA A 26 -19.32 23.35 16.22
C ALA A 26 -20.16 24.62 16.46
N LEU A 27 -20.00 25.26 17.61
CA LEU A 27 -20.70 26.52 17.93
C LEU A 27 -20.20 27.68 17.06
N LEU A 28 -18.89 27.78 16.82
CA LEU A 28 -18.34 28.80 15.90
C LEU A 28 -18.88 28.61 14.47
N ASN A 29 -18.96 27.37 13.99
CA ASN A 29 -19.51 27.04 12.67
C ASN A 29 -21.02 27.34 12.56
N GLN A 30 -21.74 27.35 13.67
CA GLN A 30 -23.16 27.75 13.74
C GLN A 30 -23.34 29.28 13.80
N GLY A 31 -22.26 30.05 13.72
CA GLY A 31 -22.29 31.51 13.72
C GLY A 31 -22.33 32.14 15.11
N TRP A 32 -22.08 31.37 16.18
CA TRP A 32 -21.94 31.95 17.52
C TRP A 32 -20.62 32.72 17.63
N GLY A 33 -20.66 33.91 18.25
CA GLY A 33 -19.47 34.73 18.43
C GLY A 33 -18.49 34.09 19.40
N GLU A 34 -17.18 34.15 19.10
CA GLU A 34 -16.14 33.49 19.90
C GLU A 34 -16.13 33.91 21.37
N ALA A 35 -16.39 35.20 21.64
CA ALA A 35 -16.50 35.72 23.00
C ALA A 35 -17.63 35.04 23.80
N GLN A 36 -18.78 34.82 23.17
CA GLN A 36 -19.95 34.17 23.80
C GLN A 36 -19.68 32.68 24.08
N VAL A 37 -18.98 32.01 23.15
CA VAL A 37 -18.60 30.61 23.32
C VAL A 37 -17.59 30.46 24.45
N ASN A 38 -16.57 31.32 24.52
CA ASN A 38 -15.57 31.29 25.60
C ASN A 38 -16.21 31.59 26.97
N GLU A 39 -17.12 32.57 27.06
CA GLU A 39 -17.84 32.89 28.31
C GLU A 39 -18.70 31.69 28.77
N ALA A 40 -19.39 31.01 27.85
CA ALA A 40 -20.18 29.82 28.13
C ALA A 40 -19.34 28.61 28.54
N VAL A 41 -18.15 28.43 27.97
CA VAL A 41 -17.19 27.39 28.38
C VAL A 41 -16.74 27.63 29.83
N ILE A 42 -16.32 28.84 30.17
CA ILE A 42 -15.89 29.20 31.53
C ILE A 42 -17.02 28.95 32.54
N GLN A 43 -18.26 29.31 32.20
CA GLN A 43 -19.42 29.11 33.07
C GLN A 43 -19.75 27.62 33.25
N THR A 44 -19.69 26.84 32.17
CA THR A 44 -19.90 25.38 32.21
C THR A 44 -18.83 24.69 33.06
N GLN A 45 -17.56 25.10 32.92
CA GLN A 45 -16.44 24.52 33.67
C GLN A 45 -16.50 24.87 35.15
N LYS A 46 -16.90 26.09 35.50
CA LYS A 46 -17.19 26.49 36.89
C LYS A 46 -18.32 25.66 37.50
N ALA A 47 -19.36 25.33 36.73
CA ALA A 47 -20.50 24.53 37.20
C ALA A 47 -20.19 23.02 37.35
N ILE A 48 -19.24 22.48 36.57
CA ILE A 48 -18.80 21.08 36.65
C ILE A 48 -17.70 20.91 37.73
N THR A 49 -17.16 22.01 38.27
CA THR A 49 -16.18 21.99 39.36
C THR A 49 -16.77 22.40 40.71
N PRO A 50 -17.70 21.63 41.34
CA PRO A 50 -17.88 21.67 42.78
C PRO A 50 -17.18 20.46 43.43
N SER A 51 -16.21 20.75 44.31
CA SER A 51 -15.66 19.89 45.37
C SER A 51 -15.32 18.43 45.05
N GLY A 52 -14.01 18.16 44.96
CA GLY A 52 -13.43 17.05 45.74
C GLY A 52 -13.72 15.61 45.32
N MET A 53 -14.08 15.34 44.06
CA MET A 53 -14.08 13.98 43.54
C MET A 53 -13.05 13.88 42.42
N HIS A 54 -11.83 13.45 42.78
CA HIS A 54 -10.90 12.84 41.83
C HIS A 54 -11.60 11.62 41.23
N ALA A 55 -12.34 11.83 40.15
CA ALA A 55 -12.62 10.73 39.24
C ALA A 55 -11.25 10.16 38.85
N PRO A 56 -11.00 8.84 39.06
CA PRO A 56 -9.76 8.23 38.60
C PRO A 56 -9.56 8.62 37.14
N PRO A 57 -8.32 8.90 36.71
CA PRO A 57 -8.02 9.37 35.35
C PRO A 57 -8.86 8.55 34.39
N GLN A 58 -9.84 9.20 33.76
CA GLN A 58 -10.67 8.53 32.78
C GLN A 58 -9.69 8.14 31.68
N GLU A 59 -9.30 6.86 31.66
CA GLU A 59 -8.35 6.34 30.70
C GLU A 59 -8.91 6.73 29.34
N LEU A 60 -8.22 7.64 28.66
CA LEU A 60 -8.52 7.99 27.27
C LEU A 60 -8.82 6.68 26.55
N PRO A 61 -9.98 6.55 25.86
CA PRO A 61 -10.33 5.30 25.20
C PRO A 61 -9.11 4.85 24.41
N ALA A 62 -8.57 3.69 24.79
CA ALA A 62 -7.32 3.20 24.25
C ALA A 62 -7.42 3.30 22.72
N ARG A 63 -6.58 4.15 22.10
CA ARG A 63 -6.50 4.26 20.64
C ARG A 63 -6.50 2.83 20.13
N THR A 64 -7.52 2.45 19.38
CA THR A 64 -7.63 1.10 18.83
C THR A 64 -6.32 0.83 18.08
N PRO A 65 -5.53 -0.17 18.51
CA PRO A 65 -4.22 -0.42 17.93
C PRO A 65 -4.36 -0.71 16.42
N GLY A 66 -3.78 0.17 15.60
CA GLY A 66 -3.25 -0.19 14.29
C GLY A 66 -4.26 -0.75 13.27
N GLU A 67 -5.27 0.03 12.90
CA GLU A 67 -6.01 -0.28 11.68
C GLU A 67 -5.06 -0.20 10.48
N ARG A 68 -4.82 -1.36 9.84
CA ARG A 68 -3.90 -1.45 8.70
C ARG A 68 -4.50 -0.69 7.52
N PRO A 69 -3.73 0.15 6.79
CA PRO A 69 -4.23 0.80 5.60
C PRO A 69 -4.65 -0.26 4.58
N ILE A 70 -5.95 -0.29 4.25
CA ILE A 70 -6.54 -1.28 3.35
C ILE A 70 -5.76 -1.35 2.03
N GLY A 71 -5.33 -0.20 1.50
CA GLY A 71 -4.61 -0.14 0.21
C GLY A 71 -3.25 -0.85 0.21
N VAL A 72 -2.47 -0.76 1.30
CA VAL A 72 -1.18 -1.48 1.37
C VAL A 72 -1.41 -2.99 1.40
N THR A 73 -2.45 -3.45 2.09
CA THR A 73 -2.83 -4.86 2.13
C THR A 73 -3.24 -5.36 0.75
N VAL A 74 -4.09 -4.61 0.03
CA VAL A 74 -4.54 -4.97 -1.33
C VAL A 74 -3.36 -5.06 -2.30
N ILE A 75 -2.47 -4.06 -2.32
CA ILE A 75 -1.28 -4.06 -3.19
C ILE A 75 -0.37 -5.24 -2.86
N SER A 76 -0.19 -5.57 -1.57
CA SER A 76 0.65 -6.70 -1.14
C SER A 76 0.07 -8.03 -1.61
N ILE A 77 -1.24 -8.23 -1.47
CA ILE A 77 -1.91 -9.48 -1.89
C ILE A 77 -1.86 -9.64 -3.41
N LEU A 78 -2.18 -8.58 -4.17
CA LEU A 78 -2.13 -8.62 -5.63
C LEU A 78 -0.71 -8.87 -6.14
N GLY A 79 0.29 -8.16 -5.59
CA GLY A 79 1.69 -8.36 -5.96
C GLY A 79 2.21 -9.75 -5.61
N PHE A 80 1.78 -10.30 -4.47
CA PHE A 80 2.10 -11.67 -4.06
C PHE A 80 1.51 -12.70 -5.03
N LEU A 81 0.24 -12.55 -5.42
CA LEU A 81 -0.42 -13.44 -6.39
C LEU A 81 0.24 -13.38 -7.76
N ILE A 82 0.60 -12.18 -8.25
CA ILE A 82 1.31 -12.01 -9.52
C ILE A 82 2.69 -12.69 -9.47
N SER A 83 3.42 -12.52 -8.36
CA SER A 83 4.73 -13.15 -8.18
C SER A 83 4.63 -14.68 -8.13
N LEU A 84 3.61 -15.21 -7.44
CA LEU A 84 3.34 -16.64 -7.38
C LEU A 84 3.01 -17.19 -8.78
N LEU A 85 2.16 -16.49 -9.53
CA LEU A 85 1.81 -16.87 -10.91
C LEU A 85 3.04 -16.82 -11.82
N ALA A 86 3.92 -15.83 -11.67
CA ALA A 86 5.17 -15.73 -12.41
C ALA A 86 6.10 -16.91 -12.13
N ILE A 87 6.20 -17.37 -10.87
CA ILE A 87 6.99 -18.56 -10.50
C ILE A 87 6.41 -19.81 -11.17
N ILE A 88 5.10 -19.99 -11.12
CA ILE A 88 4.42 -21.14 -11.76
C ILE A 88 4.65 -21.11 -13.28
N GLY A 89 4.47 -19.95 -13.91
CA GLY A 89 4.72 -19.77 -15.34
C GLY A 89 6.17 -20.04 -15.71
N ALA A 90 7.12 -19.57 -14.91
CA ALA A 90 8.54 -19.83 -15.12
C ALA A 90 8.88 -21.32 -14.98
N ALA A 91 8.34 -22.00 -13.96
CA ALA A 91 8.50 -23.45 -13.79
C ALA A 91 7.93 -24.23 -14.97
N PHE A 92 6.79 -23.78 -15.52
CA PHE A 92 6.18 -24.37 -16.71
C PHE A 92 7.05 -24.17 -17.96
N ILE A 93 7.61 -22.98 -18.17
CA ILE A 93 8.55 -22.70 -19.27
C ILE A 93 9.81 -23.57 -19.15
N LEU A 94 10.37 -23.70 -17.95
CA LEU A 94 11.53 -24.54 -17.69
C LEU A 94 11.23 -26.01 -17.96
N PHE A 95 10.04 -26.49 -17.55
CA PHE A 95 9.58 -27.83 -17.84
C PHE A 95 9.52 -28.08 -19.36
N ILE A 96 8.90 -27.18 -20.12
CA ILE A 96 8.86 -27.26 -21.58
C ILE A 96 10.28 -27.29 -22.16
N GLY A 97 11.15 -26.35 -21.76
CA GLY A 97 12.52 -26.29 -22.24
C GLY A 97 13.30 -27.59 -22.01
N SER A 98 13.10 -28.23 -20.86
CA SER A 98 13.72 -29.53 -20.54
C SER A 98 13.24 -30.70 -21.40
N MET A 99 12.00 -30.64 -21.92
CA MET A 99 11.51 -31.65 -22.85
C MET A 99 12.16 -31.54 -24.24
N PHE A 100 12.53 -30.32 -24.65
CA PHE A 100 13.16 -30.06 -25.95
C PHE A 100 14.69 -30.21 -25.91
N SER A 101 15.34 -29.99 -24.77
CA SER A 101 16.80 -30.08 -24.64
C SER A 101 17.37 -31.50 -24.87
N GLY A 102 16.53 -32.54 -24.76
CA GLY A 102 16.94 -33.94 -24.94
C GLY A 102 16.76 -34.51 -26.35
N LEU A 103 16.28 -33.73 -27.31
CA LEU A 103 16.09 -34.18 -28.69
C LEU A 103 17.41 -34.09 -29.46
N ASP A 104 17.93 -35.24 -29.86
CA ASP A 104 19.16 -35.36 -30.64
C ASP A 104 18.98 -34.67 -32.03
N PRO A 105 19.86 -33.73 -32.43
CA PRO A 105 19.75 -33.00 -33.71
C PRO A 105 19.87 -33.85 -34.98
N THR A 106 20.05 -35.17 -34.88
CA THR A 106 20.43 -36.05 -35.99
C THR A 106 19.32 -36.35 -37.03
N LEU A 107 18.14 -35.72 -36.95
CA LEU A 107 16.99 -36.04 -37.81
C LEU A 107 16.58 -34.98 -38.85
N VAL A 108 17.34 -33.91 -39.08
CA VAL A 108 16.95 -32.87 -40.05
C VAL A 108 18.13 -32.49 -40.97
N ASP A 109 18.02 -32.84 -42.26
CA ASP A 109 18.98 -32.52 -43.32
C ASP A 109 19.15 -30.99 -43.53
N ASP A 110 20.34 -30.52 -43.14
CA ASP A 110 21.25 -29.51 -43.72
C ASP A 110 20.82 -28.12 -44.25
N VAL A 111 19.56 -27.70 -44.25
CA VAL A 111 19.21 -26.38 -44.85
C VAL A 111 18.80 -25.27 -43.86
N LEU A 112 18.42 -25.58 -42.62
CA LEU A 112 18.33 -24.57 -41.54
C LEU A 112 18.20 -25.28 -40.18
N VAL A 113 19.26 -25.96 -39.72
CA VAL A 113 19.20 -26.76 -38.49
C VAL A 113 19.37 -25.86 -37.27
N ILE A 114 18.29 -25.22 -36.83
CA ILE A 114 18.21 -24.84 -35.42
C ILE A 114 18.02 -26.15 -34.67
N SER A 115 19.09 -26.66 -34.06
CA SER A 115 19.03 -27.86 -33.23
C SER A 115 17.93 -27.68 -32.18
N PHE A 116 16.98 -28.62 -32.10
CA PHE A 116 15.92 -28.59 -31.09
C PHE A 116 16.51 -28.55 -29.66
N GLY A 117 17.69 -29.14 -29.46
CA GLY A 117 18.44 -29.04 -28.20
C GLY A 117 18.85 -27.61 -27.85
N ASP A 118 19.26 -26.81 -28.85
CA ASP A 118 19.63 -25.41 -28.65
C ASP A 118 18.39 -24.57 -28.30
N VAL A 119 17.28 -24.79 -29.00
CA VAL A 119 15.99 -24.14 -28.69
C VAL A 119 15.57 -24.42 -27.25
N GLY A 120 15.66 -25.68 -26.81
CA GLY A 120 15.36 -26.07 -25.43
C GLY A 120 16.22 -25.31 -24.42
N THR A 121 17.53 -25.19 -24.69
CA THR A 121 18.46 -24.44 -23.82
C THR A 121 18.11 -22.95 -23.76
N TYR A 122 17.79 -22.31 -24.88
CA TYR A 122 17.36 -20.91 -24.90
C TYR A 122 16.05 -20.68 -24.13
N ILE A 123 15.07 -21.58 -24.29
CA ILE A 123 13.81 -21.53 -23.53
C ILE A 123 14.08 -21.65 -22.04
N MET A 124 14.99 -22.54 -21.63
CA MET A 124 15.36 -22.68 -20.22
C MET A 124 15.99 -21.40 -19.66
N VAL A 125 16.94 -20.81 -20.38
CA VAL A 125 17.58 -19.54 -19.97
C VAL A 125 16.52 -18.42 -19.86
N LEU A 126 15.60 -18.35 -20.81
CA LEU A 126 14.51 -17.39 -20.80
C LEU A 126 13.54 -17.61 -19.63
N GLY A 127 13.31 -18.85 -19.21
CA GLY A 127 12.50 -19.21 -18.03
C GLY A 127 13.17 -18.88 -16.69
N MET A 128 14.49 -18.84 -16.62
CA MET A 128 15.22 -18.51 -15.37
C MET A 128 15.03 -17.06 -14.93
N ILE A 129 14.94 -16.12 -15.88
CA ILE A 129 14.76 -14.69 -15.57
C ILE A 129 13.45 -14.43 -14.80
N PRO A 130 12.25 -14.82 -15.29
CA PRO A 130 11.00 -14.62 -14.57
C PRO A 130 10.94 -15.45 -13.28
N LEU A 131 11.66 -16.57 -13.19
CA LEU A 131 11.75 -17.32 -11.93
C LEU A 131 12.45 -16.50 -10.84
N VAL A 132 13.62 -15.94 -11.15
CA VAL A 132 14.39 -15.11 -10.20
C VAL A 132 13.58 -13.86 -9.83
N VAL A 133 13.01 -13.17 -10.82
CA VAL A 133 12.17 -11.98 -10.58
C VAL A 133 10.94 -12.34 -9.74
N GLY A 134 10.29 -13.48 -10.00
CA GLY A 134 9.15 -13.97 -9.23
C GLY A 134 9.50 -14.25 -7.77
N ILE A 135 10.65 -14.89 -7.51
CA ILE A 135 11.13 -15.14 -6.14
C ILE A 135 11.42 -13.84 -5.40
N ILE A 136 12.15 -12.90 -6.04
CA ILE A 136 12.45 -11.59 -5.46
C ILE A 136 11.15 -10.82 -5.18
N GLY A 137 10.20 -10.82 -6.11
CA GLY A 137 8.89 -10.22 -5.96
C GLY A 137 8.11 -10.82 -4.79
N LEU A 138 8.08 -12.14 -4.68
CA LEU A 138 7.41 -12.85 -3.60
C LEU A 138 7.97 -12.45 -2.23
N ILE A 139 9.30 -12.37 -2.10
CA ILE A 139 9.98 -11.90 -0.88
C ILE A 139 9.62 -10.44 -0.59
N ALA A 140 9.68 -9.56 -1.61
CA ALA A 140 9.39 -8.14 -1.46
C ALA A 140 7.95 -7.89 -0.99
N PHE A 141 6.96 -8.51 -1.64
CA PHE A 141 5.54 -8.35 -1.28
C PHE A 141 5.19 -9.05 0.05
N PHE A 142 5.85 -10.16 0.38
CA PHE A 142 5.71 -10.78 1.70
C PHE A 142 6.24 -9.87 2.83
N LEU A 143 7.38 -9.21 2.60
CA LEU A 143 7.93 -8.22 3.54
C LEU A 143 7.06 -6.96 3.63
N LEU A 144 6.47 -6.54 2.51
CA LEU A 144 5.50 -5.44 2.45
C LEU A 144 4.26 -5.74 3.30
N LEU A 145 3.75 -6.98 3.25
CA LEU A 145 2.62 -7.44 4.05
C LEU A 145 2.92 -7.41 5.56
N LYS A 146 4.18 -7.66 5.94
CA LYS A 146 4.66 -7.52 7.32
C LYS A 146 4.96 -6.07 7.74
N MET A 147 4.68 -5.09 6.89
CA MET A 147 4.92 -3.66 7.14
C MET A 147 6.39 -3.34 7.50
N LYS A 148 7.34 -4.18 7.09
CA LYS A 148 8.77 -3.95 7.36
C LYS A 148 9.32 -2.88 6.41
N ARG A 149 10.16 -1.99 6.93
CA ARG A 149 10.86 -0.98 6.11
C ARG A 149 11.62 -1.55 4.90
N SER A 150 12.16 -2.76 5.02
CA SER A 150 12.85 -3.45 3.92
C SER A 150 11.92 -3.83 2.77
N GLY A 151 10.65 -4.19 3.06
CA GLY A 151 9.67 -4.53 2.04
C GLY A 151 9.29 -3.32 1.19
N TRP A 152 9.10 -2.16 1.83
CA TRP A 152 8.87 -0.90 1.13
C TRP A 152 10.03 -0.56 0.18
N PHE A 153 11.28 -0.66 0.64
CA PHE A 153 12.44 -0.36 -0.18
C PHE A 153 12.55 -1.29 -1.39
N LEU A 154 12.39 -2.61 -1.19
CA LEU A 154 12.43 -3.59 -2.28
C LEU A 154 11.37 -3.34 -3.34
N VAL A 155 10.12 -3.10 -2.95
CA VAL A 155 9.02 -2.86 -3.90
C VAL A 155 9.23 -1.56 -4.69
N VAL A 156 9.73 -0.50 -4.04
CA VAL A 156 10.07 0.76 -4.72
C VAL A 156 11.22 0.56 -5.71
N THR A 157 12.30 -0.13 -5.32
CA THR A 157 13.43 -0.42 -6.21
C THR A 157 12.99 -1.27 -7.41
N LEU A 158 12.20 -2.33 -7.17
CA LEU A 158 11.65 -3.16 -8.24
C LEU A 158 10.74 -2.35 -9.17
N GLY A 159 9.91 -1.47 -8.63
CA GLY A 159 9.05 -0.59 -9.43
C GLY A 159 9.85 0.37 -10.31
N ILE A 160 10.94 0.95 -9.79
CA ILE A 160 11.84 1.81 -10.58
C ILE A 160 12.51 1.02 -11.70
N ILE A 161 13.04 -0.17 -11.40
CA ILE A 161 13.63 -1.05 -12.41
C ILE A 161 12.59 -1.38 -13.49
N SER A 162 11.36 -1.72 -13.09
CA SER A 162 10.28 -2.01 -14.03
C SER A 162 10.00 -0.81 -14.92
N ILE A 163 9.87 0.41 -14.38
CA ILE A 163 9.66 1.62 -15.18
C ILE A 163 10.80 1.80 -16.19
N ILE A 164 12.06 1.68 -15.77
CA ILE A 164 13.22 1.81 -16.66
C ILE A 164 13.16 0.77 -17.79
N THR A 165 12.91 -0.50 -17.47
CA THR A 165 12.82 -1.56 -18.49
C THR A 165 11.67 -1.33 -19.46
N THR A 166 10.52 -0.85 -19.00
CA THR A 166 9.37 -0.51 -19.85
C THR A 166 9.70 0.66 -20.78
N VAL A 167 10.33 1.71 -20.26
CA VAL A 167 10.75 2.87 -21.08
C VAL A 167 11.78 2.44 -22.13
N VAL A 168 12.82 1.70 -21.74
CA VAL A 168 13.85 1.20 -22.67
C VAL A 168 13.22 0.32 -23.76
N SER A 169 12.34 -0.61 -23.38
CA SER A 169 11.65 -1.48 -24.34
C SER A 169 10.79 -0.69 -25.32
N SER A 170 10.02 0.30 -24.82
CA SER A 170 9.18 1.15 -25.68
C SER A 170 9.96 1.98 -26.70
N VAL A 171 11.18 2.38 -26.36
CA VAL A 171 12.07 3.12 -27.27
C VAL A 171 12.67 2.21 -28.34
N LEU A 172 12.96 0.95 -28.00
CA LEU A 172 13.62 0.00 -28.89
C LEU A 172 12.67 -0.74 -29.83
N VAL A 173 11.50 -1.16 -29.34
CA VAL A 173 10.60 -2.10 -30.04
C VAL A 173 9.32 -1.42 -30.56
N SER A 174 9.03 -0.20 -30.13
CA SER A 174 7.80 0.60 -30.33
C SER A 174 6.85 0.58 -29.13
N PHE A 175 6.01 1.62 -29.02
CA PHE A 175 5.07 1.77 -27.92
C PHE A 175 3.90 0.80 -28.03
N GLU A 176 3.96 -0.28 -27.25
CA GLU A 176 2.80 -1.13 -27.00
C GLU A 176 1.87 -0.47 -25.96
N THR A 177 0.56 -0.56 -26.19
CA THR A 177 -0.48 -0.01 -25.28
C THR A 177 -0.39 -0.63 -23.88
N THR A 178 0.01 -1.89 -23.80
CA THR A 178 0.30 -2.65 -22.57
C THR A 178 1.42 -2.01 -21.74
N GLY A 179 2.46 -1.48 -22.41
CA GLY A 179 3.59 -0.81 -21.76
C GLY A 179 3.18 0.48 -21.06
N ILE A 180 2.33 1.29 -21.69
CA ILE A 180 1.84 2.56 -21.13
C ILE A 180 1.01 2.29 -19.86
N ILE A 181 0.09 1.32 -19.91
CA ILE A 181 -0.74 0.95 -18.76
C ILE A 181 0.15 0.50 -17.59
N THR A 182 1.11 -0.38 -17.88
CA THR A 182 2.06 -0.90 -16.88
C THR A 182 2.86 0.22 -16.22
N LEU A 183 3.35 1.17 -17.01
CA LEU A 183 4.11 2.32 -16.52
C LEU A 183 3.26 3.21 -15.59
N VAL A 184 2.01 3.52 -15.97
CA VAL A 184 1.10 4.34 -15.15
C VAL A 184 0.78 3.63 -13.82
N VAL A 185 0.52 2.32 -13.86
CA VAL A 185 0.25 1.52 -12.65
C VAL A 185 1.44 1.57 -11.69
N TRP A 186 2.67 1.41 -12.18
CA TRP A 186 3.87 1.49 -11.33
C TRP A 186 4.07 2.88 -10.71
N ILE A 187 3.85 3.95 -11.48
CA ILE A 187 3.94 5.32 -10.95
C ILE A 187 2.93 5.53 -9.81
N ILE A 188 1.69 5.08 -9.98
CA ILE A 188 0.65 5.21 -8.95
C ILE A 188 1.01 4.41 -7.70
N ILE A 189 1.48 3.16 -7.85
CA ILE A 189 1.90 2.31 -6.72
C ILE A 189 3.06 2.98 -5.96
N ILE A 190 4.08 3.46 -6.66
CA ILE A 190 5.23 4.13 -6.04
C ILE A 190 4.77 5.39 -5.32
N ALA A 191 4.00 6.27 -5.98
CA ALA A 191 3.50 7.50 -5.38
C ALA A 191 2.67 7.21 -4.11
N TYR A 192 1.79 6.20 -4.16
CA TYR A 192 0.99 5.76 -3.02
C TYR A 192 1.87 5.28 -1.85
N LEU A 193 2.89 4.45 -2.13
CA LEU A 193 3.82 3.95 -1.12
C LEU A 193 4.66 5.07 -0.50
N PHE A 194 5.04 6.10 -1.27
CA PHE A 194 5.74 7.26 -0.74
C PHE A 194 4.87 8.10 0.19
N MET A 195 3.59 8.32 -0.15
CA MET A 195 2.65 9.04 0.72
C MET A 195 2.42 8.34 2.06
N LYS A 196 2.48 7.00 2.06
CA LYS A 196 2.26 6.18 3.26
C LYS A 196 3.55 5.69 3.92
N ARG A 197 4.72 6.24 3.54
CA ARG A 197 6.04 5.85 4.06
C ARG A 197 6.12 5.82 5.60
N LYS A 198 5.46 6.76 6.29
CA LYS A 198 5.52 6.90 7.76
C LYS A 198 4.95 5.70 8.53
N ILE A 199 4.23 4.80 7.85
CA ILE A 199 3.58 3.63 8.45
C ILE A 199 4.55 2.44 8.54
N PHE A 200 5.63 2.46 7.75
CA PHE A 200 6.64 1.41 7.78
C PHE A 200 7.67 1.74 8.87
N ALA A 201 7.58 1.00 9.98
CA ALA A 201 8.55 1.03 11.08
C ALA A 201 9.75 0.10 10.80
#